data_AF-R0JRD3-F1
#
_entry.id   AF-R0JRD3-F1
#
_cell.length_a   1.000
_cell.length_b   1.000
_cell.length_c   1.000
_cell.angle_alpha   90.00
_cell.angle_beta   90.00
_cell.angle_gamma   90.00
#
_symmetry.space_group_name_H-M   'P 1'
#
loop_
_entity.id
_entity.type
_entity.pdbx_description
1 polymer ?
#
loop_
_entity_poly.entity_id
_entity_poly.type
_entity_poly.pdbx_seq_one_letter_code
_entity_poly.pdbx_strand_id
1 'polypeptide(L)'
;MIRFVCFYLRIVADEERQVDEYLAQRDRAVDADVDSASGEDTGTESEYDDSECGDRDREGTVDSSDGGVVPHRQPRSAAPADKMKDARELFRWKDNQKSLAVQLWLSLGDGNTATQTNALLDSLASFILTGYGTDEFSSGLVQFLAVLGIDTQTKRLRTAKNYSYILAGVVYCVRVLAVEKILPAAERDDQTDEDREHFLDMRQKY
;
A
#
# COMPACT_ATOMS: atom_id res chain seq x y z
N MET A 1 5.75 11.32 14.80
CA MET A 1 4.36 11.18 14.31
C MET A 1 4.18 11.50 12.84
N ILE A 2 4.73 12.60 12.30
CA ILE A 2 4.58 12.96 10.86
C ILE A 2 4.92 11.79 9.92
N ARG A 3 6.05 11.10 10.14
CA ARG A 3 6.43 9.94 9.32
C ARG A 3 5.41 8.79 9.35
N PHE A 4 4.72 8.59 10.46
CA PHE A 4 3.67 7.58 10.57
C PHE A 4 2.43 8.00 9.78
N VAL A 5 2.04 9.27 9.87
CA VAL A 5 0.95 9.86 9.08
C VAL A 5 1.21 9.70 7.58
N CYS A 6 2.38 10.13 7.12
CA CYS A 6 2.77 9.95 5.72
C CYS A 6 2.80 8.47 5.32
N PHE A 7 3.18 7.57 6.23
CA PHE A 7 3.26 6.15 5.93
C PHE A 7 1.88 5.53 5.67
N TYR A 8 0.91 5.70 6.57
CA TYR A 8 -0.43 5.13 6.34
C TYR A 8 -1.19 5.85 5.22
N LEU A 9 -0.99 7.16 5.03
CA LEU A 9 -1.59 7.87 3.89
C LEU A 9 -1.03 7.39 2.56
N ARG A 10 0.26 7.03 2.52
CA ARG A 10 0.87 6.44 1.32
C ARG A 10 0.30 5.07 1.00
N ILE A 11 -0.09 4.29 2.01
CA ILE A 11 -0.81 3.03 1.81
C ILE A 11 -2.17 3.30 1.17
N VAL A 12 -2.94 4.28 1.68
CA VAL A 12 -4.24 4.66 1.10
C VAL A 12 -4.09 5.14 -0.35
N ALA A 13 -3.16 6.06 -0.61
CA ALA A 13 -2.96 6.62 -1.95
C ALA A 13 -2.51 5.57 -2.98
N ASP A 14 -1.72 4.59 -2.56
CA ASP A 14 -1.26 3.51 -3.43
C ASP A 14 -2.38 2.50 -3.74
N GLU A 15 -3.25 2.21 -2.77
CA GLU A 15 -4.46 1.42 -2.99
C GLU A 15 -5.43 2.10 -3.98
N GLU A 16 -5.69 3.41 -3.84
CA GLU A 16 -6.52 4.18 -4.77
C GLU A 16 -5.96 4.10 -6.20
N ARG A 17 -4.65 4.32 -6.35
CA ARG A 17 -3.99 4.25 -7.65
C ARG A 17 -4.13 2.89 -8.33
N GLN A 18 -4.03 1.79 -7.59
CA GLN A 18 -4.19 0.45 -8.17
C GLN A 18 -5.62 0.20 -8.64
N VAL A 19 -6.62 0.70 -7.90
CA VAL A 19 -8.03 0.62 -8.30
C VAL A 19 -8.24 1.39 -9.60
N ASP A 20 -7.71 2.61 -9.70
CA ASP A 20 -7.80 3.44 -10.91
C ASP A 20 -7.12 2.77 -12.11
N GLU A 21 -5.92 2.20 -11.91
CA GLU A 21 -5.19 1.46 -12.96
C GLU A 21 -5.96 0.22 -13.42
N TYR A 22 -6.60 -0.51 -12.50
CA TYR A 22 -7.44 -1.68 -12.84
C TYR A 22 -8.69 -1.28 -13.62
N LEU A 23 -9.39 -0.23 -13.19
CA LEU A 23 -10.57 0.28 -13.89
C LEU A 23 -10.20 0.76 -15.30
N ALA A 24 -9.11 1.50 -15.46
CA ALA A 24 -8.62 1.95 -16.76
C ALA A 24 -8.17 0.79 -17.68
N GLN A 25 -7.68 -0.31 -17.13
CA GLN A 25 -7.37 -1.52 -17.91
C GLN A 25 -8.63 -2.25 -18.35
N ARG A 26 -9.62 -2.37 -17.46
CA ARG A 26 -10.92 -2.96 -17.78
C ARG A 26 -11.64 -2.17 -18.87
N ASP A 27 -11.68 -0.85 -18.75
CA ASP A 27 -12.38 0.00 -19.72
C ASP A 27 -11.71 -0.09 -21.11
N ARG A 28 -10.36 -0.15 -21.19
CA ARG A 28 -9.65 -0.44 -22.45
C ARG A 28 -9.95 -1.82 -23.04
N ALA A 29 -10.13 -2.83 -22.20
CA ALA A 29 -10.47 -4.17 -22.67
C ALA A 29 -11.90 -4.21 -23.24
N VAL A 30 -12.84 -3.48 -22.62
CA VAL A 30 -14.20 -3.33 -23.12
C VAL A 30 -14.22 -2.58 -24.45
N ASP A 31 -13.46 -1.49 -24.61
CA ASP A 31 -13.38 -0.76 -25.87
C ASP A 31 -12.77 -1.61 -27.01
N ALA A 32 -11.78 -2.46 -26.70
CA ALA A 32 -11.15 -3.35 -27.67
C ALA A 32 -12.09 -4.48 -28.17
N ASP A 33 -13.02 -4.93 -27.32
CA ASP A 33 -14.03 -5.93 -27.70
C ASP A 33 -15.16 -5.33 -28.57
N VAL A 34 -15.43 -4.03 -28.46
CA VAL A 34 -16.44 -3.34 -29.30
C VAL A 34 -15.95 -3.15 -30.74
N ASP A 35 -14.65 -2.94 -30.96
CA ASP A 35 -14.06 -2.83 -32.31
C ASP A 35 -13.92 -4.20 -33.03
N SER A 36 -14.09 -5.32 -32.32
CA SER A 36 -14.03 -6.67 -32.91
C SER A 36 -15.39 -7.23 -33.35
N ALA A 37 -16.49 -6.50 -33.13
CA ALA A 37 -17.86 -6.92 -33.47
C ALA A 37 -18.40 -6.32 -34.80
N SER A 38 -17.53 -5.86 -35.68
CA SER A 38 -17.86 -5.46 -37.07
C SER A 38 -17.53 -6.61 -38.03
N GLY A 39 -18.31 -7.68 -37.98
CA GLY A 39 -18.23 -8.78 -38.95
C GLY A 39 -18.89 -8.40 -40.27
N GLU A 40 -18.17 -8.57 -41.38
CA GLU A 40 -18.77 -8.91 -42.67
C GLU A 40 -18.17 -10.22 -43.18
N ASP A 41 -19.09 -11.17 -43.30
CA ASP A 41 -19.02 -12.49 -43.90
C ASP A 41 -18.56 -12.41 -45.36
N THR A 42 -17.62 -13.25 -45.80
CA THR A 42 -17.63 -13.81 -47.17
C THR A 42 -16.73 -15.04 -47.21
N GLY A 43 -17.37 -16.21 -47.24
CA GLY A 43 -16.72 -17.43 -47.67
C GLY A 43 -16.35 -17.35 -49.15
N THR A 44 -15.28 -18.02 -49.56
CA THR A 44 -15.16 -18.63 -50.90
C THR A 44 -14.07 -19.72 -50.85
N GLU A 45 -14.51 -20.91 -51.23
CA GLU A 45 -13.80 -22.14 -51.53
C GLU A 45 -12.58 -21.91 -52.44
N SER A 46 -11.47 -22.64 -52.22
CA SER A 46 -10.74 -23.22 -53.35
C SER A 46 -9.95 -24.45 -52.92
N GLU A 47 -10.03 -25.44 -53.81
CA GLU A 47 -9.69 -26.84 -53.66
C GLU A 47 -8.34 -27.16 -54.32
N TYR A 48 -7.78 -28.30 -53.92
CA TYR A 48 -6.70 -29.11 -54.54
C TYR A 48 -5.27 -28.52 -54.56
N ASP A 49 -4.33 -29.19 -53.89
CA ASP A 49 -3.48 -30.17 -54.61
C ASP A 49 -2.81 -31.15 -53.63
N ASP A 50 -2.85 -32.40 -54.05
CA ASP A 50 -2.41 -33.62 -53.39
C ASP A 50 -0.93 -33.85 -53.72
N SER A 51 -0.11 -34.35 -52.79
CA SER A 51 1.03 -35.24 -53.13
C SER A 51 1.74 -35.81 -51.90
N GLU A 52 1.92 -37.13 -51.99
CA GLU A 52 2.35 -38.08 -50.98
C GLU A 52 3.81 -38.01 -50.50
N CYS A 53 3.97 -38.41 -49.25
CA CYS A 53 4.94 -39.38 -48.70
C CYS A 53 6.22 -39.69 -49.51
N GLY A 54 7.38 -39.41 -48.91
CA GLY A 54 8.67 -39.90 -49.38
C GLY A 54 9.71 -40.00 -48.28
N ASP A 55 9.68 -41.11 -47.56
CA ASP A 55 10.71 -41.57 -46.62
C ASP A 55 12.02 -41.86 -47.39
N ARG A 56 13.17 -41.36 -46.92
CA ARG A 56 14.49 -41.85 -47.33
C ARG A 56 15.58 -41.43 -46.33
N ASP A 57 15.98 -42.39 -45.52
CA ASP A 57 17.24 -42.40 -44.78
C ASP A 57 18.44 -42.24 -45.73
N ARG A 58 19.40 -41.38 -45.37
CA ARG A 58 20.80 -41.52 -45.81
C ARG A 58 21.77 -40.83 -44.87
N GLU A 59 22.59 -41.62 -44.19
CA GLU A 59 23.82 -41.19 -43.52
C GLU A 59 24.80 -40.54 -44.52
N GLY A 60 25.53 -39.52 -44.06
CA GLY A 60 26.61 -38.89 -44.81
C GLY A 60 27.17 -37.65 -44.10
N THR A 61 28.19 -37.86 -43.29
CA THR A 61 29.15 -36.88 -42.75
C THR A 61 29.64 -35.91 -43.82
N VAL A 62 29.76 -34.59 -43.55
CA VAL A 62 30.98 -33.74 -43.61
C VAL A 62 30.67 -32.32 -43.06
N ASP A 63 31.55 -31.90 -42.14
CA ASP A 63 31.89 -30.58 -41.61
C ASP A 63 31.60 -29.34 -42.49
N SER A 64 30.96 -28.31 -41.92
CA SER A 64 31.06 -26.90 -42.35
C SER A 64 30.45 -25.95 -41.31
N SER A 65 31.37 -25.23 -40.64
CA SER A 65 31.29 -23.87 -40.09
C SER A 65 29.93 -23.24 -39.78
N ASP A 66 29.73 -23.04 -38.47
CA ASP A 66 29.51 -21.75 -37.80
C ASP A 66 28.49 -20.76 -38.40
N GLY A 67 27.37 -20.60 -37.69
CA GLY A 67 26.35 -19.61 -38.02
C GLY A 67 25.04 -19.81 -37.28
N GLY A 68 25.07 -20.34 -36.05
CA GLY A 68 23.88 -20.46 -35.22
C GLY A 68 23.40 -19.08 -34.77
N VAL A 69 22.38 -18.55 -35.43
CA VAL A 69 21.63 -17.38 -34.94
C VAL A 69 20.90 -17.81 -33.66
N VAL A 70 21.58 -17.61 -32.53
CA VAL A 70 20.94 -17.67 -31.21
C VAL A 70 19.82 -16.64 -31.23
N PRO A 71 18.55 -17.00 -31.03
CA PRO A 71 17.49 -16.02 -30.89
C PRO A 71 17.88 -15.12 -29.72
N HIS A 72 18.11 -13.85 -30.02
CA HIS A 72 18.40 -12.84 -29.01
C HIS A 72 17.23 -12.84 -28.04
N ARG A 73 17.41 -13.51 -26.90
CA ARG A 73 16.42 -13.58 -25.84
C ARG A 73 16.25 -12.15 -25.34
N GLN A 74 15.23 -11.47 -25.86
CA GLN A 74 14.88 -10.15 -25.39
C GLN A 74 14.81 -10.22 -23.86
N PRO A 75 15.47 -9.30 -23.14
CA PRO A 75 15.37 -9.28 -21.69
C PRO A 75 13.88 -9.20 -21.38
N ARG A 76 13.35 -10.22 -20.70
CA ARG A 76 11.99 -10.18 -20.15
C ARG A 76 11.97 -8.89 -19.35
N SER A 77 11.20 -7.91 -19.82
CA SER A 77 10.95 -6.68 -19.08
C SER A 77 10.55 -7.11 -17.66
N ALA A 78 11.48 -6.95 -16.71
CA ALA A 78 11.19 -7.26 -15.34
C ALA A 78 10.11 -6.25 -14.95
N ALA A 79 8.90 -6.73 -14.71
CA ALA A 79 7.81 -5.88 -14.25
C ALA A 79 8.35 -5.01 -13.09
N PRO A 80 8.06 -3.69 -13.11
CA PRO A 80 8.62 -2.80 -12.11
C PRO A 80 8.28 -3.33 -10.72
N ALA A 81 9.31 -3.51 -9.88
CA ALA A 81 9.13 -4.06 -8.55
C ALA A 81 8.16 -3.17 -7.75
N ASP A 82 7.07 -3.77 -7.28
CA ASP A 82 6.09 -3.09 -6.44
C ASP A 82 6.70 -2.84 -5.05
N LYS A 83 7.15 -1.61 -4.84
CA LYS A 83 7.82 -1.19 -3.61
C LYS A 83 6.88 -1.10 -2.41
N MET A 84 5.56 -1.11 -2.61
CA MET A 84 4.56 -0.95 -1.56
C MET A 84 3.85 -2.24 -1.20
N LYS A 85 4.05 -3.32 -1.98
CA LYS A 85 3.46 -4.64 -1.74
C LYS A 85 3.51 -5.08 -0.28
N ASP A 86 4.71 -5.16 0.30
CA ASP A 86 4.89 -5.62 1.67
C ASP A 86 4.18 -4.72 2.69
N ALA A 87 4.19 -3.40 2.45
CA ALA A 87 3.52 -2.45 3.33
C ALA A 87 2.00 -2.65 3.32
N ARG A 88 1.40 -2.91 2.15
CA ARG A 88 -0.05 -3.16 2.03
C ARG A 88 -0.46 -4.50 2.64
N GLU A 89 0.35 -5.54 2.45
CA GLU A 89 0.05 -6.88 2.96
C GLU A 89 0.23 -6.98 4.49
N LEU A 90 1.22 -6.29 5.04
CA LEU A 90 1.57 -6.39 6.46
C LEU A 90 0.85 -5.36 7.33
N PHE A 91 0.52 -4.17 6.79
CA PHE A 91 -0.15 -3.13 7.56
C PHE A 91 -1.60 -3.52 7.82
N ARG A 92 -1.89 -3.79 9.09
CA ARG A 92 -3.23 -4.19 9.52
C ARG A 92 -4.01 -2.96 9.99
N TRP A 93 -5.06 -2.65 9.25
CA TRP A 93 -6.11 -1.72 9.68
C TRP A 93 -6.99 -2.39 10.73
N LYS A 94 -7.40 -1.65 11.76
CA LYS A 94 -8.43 -2.03 12.72
C LYS A 94 -9.59 -1.05 12.72
N ASP A 95 -10.76 -1.56 13.08
CA ASP A 95 -11.98 -0.77 13.30
C ASP A 95 -12.20 0.26 12.16
N ASN A 96 -12.27 1.55 12.50
CA ASN A 96 -12.48 2.66 11.59
C ASN A 96 -11.18 3.34 11.13
N GLN A 97 -10.00 2.78 11.41
CA GLN A 97 -8.71 3.41 11.08
C GLN A 97 -8.59 3.72 9.59
N LYS A 98 -9.00 2.78 8.72
CA LYS A 98 -8.95 2.99 7.27
C LYS A 98 -9.89 4.09 6.82
N SER A 99 -11.12 4.10 7.32
CA SER A 99 -12.08 5.16 7.00
C SER A 99 -11.61 6.53 7.48
N LEU A 100 -11.00 6.61 8.66
CA LEU A 100 -10.46 7.87 9.19
C LEU A 100 -9.24 8.34 8.40
N ALA A 101 -8.39 7.43 7.93
CA ALA A 101 -7.28 7.76 7.04
C ALA A 101 -7.76 8.29 5.68
N VAL A 102 -8.82 7.70 5.11
CA VAL A 102 -9.46 8.21 3.89
C VAL A 102 -10.10 9.57 4.13
N GLN A 103 -10.80 9.77 5.25
CA GLN A 103 -11.37 11.09 5.60
C GLN A 103 -10.27 12.15 5.74
N LEU A 104 -9.15 11.82 6.39
CA LEU A 104 -7.99 12.69 6.43
C LEU A 104 -7.48 13.00 5.02
N TRP A 105 -7.28 11.99 4.18
CA TRP A 105 -6.82 12.16 2.80
C TRP A 105 -7.70 13.14 2.01
N LEU A 106 -9.03 12.97 2.07
CA LEU A 106 -9.97 13.86 1.41
C LEU A 106 -9.95 15.28 1.99
N SER A 107 -9.85 15.42 3.31
CA SER A 107 -9.82 16.74 3.97
C SER A 107 -8.59 17.58 3.58
N LEU A 108 -7.48 16.94 3.19
CA LEU A 108 -6.27 17.64 2.75
C LEU A 108 -6.52 18.46 1.47
N GLY A 109 -7.51 18.09 0.64
CA GLY A 109 -7.88 18.82 -0.58
C GLY A 109 -8.79 20.04 -0.37
N ASP A 110 -9.48 20.12 0.78
CA ASP A 110 -10.54 21.12 1.04
C ASP A 110 -10.01 22.48 1.54
N GLY A 111 -8.73 22.56 1.93
CA GLY A 111 -8.10 23.80 2.43
C GLY A 111 -8.61 24.29 3.80
N ASN A 112 -9.58 23.61 4.41
CA ASN A 112 -10.11 23.93 5.73
C ASN A 112 -9.22 23.35 6.84
N THR A 113 -8.41 24.20 7.46
CA THR A 113 -7.47 23.81 8.53
C THR A 113 -8.15 23.15 9.74
N ALA A 114 -9.36 23.58 10.12
CA ALA A 114 -10.06 23.01 11.27
C ALA A 114 -10.50 21.57 10.97
N THR A 115 -11.09 21.34 9.79
CA THR A 115 -11.49 20.01 9.34
C THR A 115 -10.27 19.09 9.19
N GLN A 116 -9.17 19.59 8.61
CA GLN A 116 -7.92 18.84 8.47
C GLN A 116 -7.32 18.44 9.83
N THR A 117 -7.33 19.37 10.78
CA THR A 117 -6.80 19.12 12.12
C THR A 117 -7.63 18.07 12.85
N ASN A 118 -8.96 18.18 12.77
CA ASN A 118 -9.87 17.20 13.38
C ASN A 118 -9.72 15.82 12.74
N ALA A 119 -9.71 15.73 11.41
CA ALA A 119 -9.51 14.47 10.70
C ALA A 119 -8.15 13.83 11.03
N LEU A 120 -7.11 14.66 11.18
CA LEU A 120 -5.78 14.19 11.59
C LEU A 120 -5.80 13.64 13.01
N LEU A 121 -6.43 14.35 13.95
CA LEU A 121 -6.55 13.94 15.35
C LEU A 121 -7.39 12.67 15.46
N ASP A 122 -8.52 12.57 14.78
CA ASP A 122 -9.37 11.37 14.77
C ASP A 122 -8.61 10.16 14.24
N SER A 123 -7.95 10.32 13.09
CA SER A 123 -7.11 9.28 12.50
C SER A 123 -6.01 8.84 13.46
N LEU A 124 -5.23 9.76 14.03
CA LEU A 124 -4.15 9.44 14.97
C LEU A 124 -4.66 8.81 16.26
N ALA A 125 -5.77 9.31 16.81
CA ALA A 125 -6.39 8.78 18.01
C ALA A 125 -6.83 7.33 17.81
N SER A 126 -7.35 6.98 16.64
CA SER A 126 -7.72 5.59 16.31
C SER A 126 -6.54 4.62 16.27
N PHE A 127 -5.29 5.10 16.16
CA PHE A 127 -4.12 4.23 16.29
C PHE A 127 -3.60 4.18 17.73
N ILE A 128 -3.70 5.30 18.45
CA ILE A 128 -3.16 5.50 19.79
C ILE A 128 -4.06 4.87 20.87
N LEU A 129 -5.37 5.10 20.76
CA LEU A 129 -6.38 4.74 21.76
C LEU A 129 -7.14 3.45 21.40
N THR A 130 -6.61 2.67 20.45
CA THR A 130 -7.15 1.34 20.16
C THR A 130 -6.47 0.31 21.04
N GLY A 131 -7.27 -0.51 21.73
CA GLY A 131 -6.77 -1.65 22.49
C GLY A 131 -6.37 -2.78 21.53
N TYR A 132 -5.13 -3.24 21.64
CA TYR A 132 -4.66 -4.41 20.91
C TYR A 132 -4.54 -5.54 21.92
N GLY A 133 -5.60 -6.34 22.07
CA GLY A 133 -5.74 -7.38 23.09
C GLY A 133 -4.58 -8.39 23.15
N THR A 134 -4.75 -9.59 22.60
CA THR A 134 -3.73 -10.67 22.67
C THR A 134 -2.77 -10.71 21.49
N ASP A 135 -2.91 -9.81 20.52
CA ASP A 135 -2.02 -9.70 19.35
C ASP A 135 -1.52 -8.26 19.25
N GLU A 136 -0.51 -7.91 20.05
CA GLU A 136 0.07 -6.56 20.08
C GLU A 136 0.71 -6.18 18.73
N PHE A 137 1.13 -7.18 17.95
CA PHE A 137 1.70 -7.00 16.61
C PHE A 137 0.64 -6.71 15.53
N SER A 138 -0.65 -6.77 15.87
CA SER A 138 -1.72 -6.29 15.00
C SER A 138 -1.85 -4.77 14.94
N SER A 139 -1.08 -4.03 15.75
CA SER A 139 -1.05 -2.57 15.70
C SER A 139 -0.17 -2.05 14.58
N GLY A 140 -0.78 -1.36 13.59
CA GLY A 140 -0.03 -0.66 12.54
C GLY A 140 0.98 0.36 13.10
N LEU A 141 0.68 0.98 14.25
CA LEU A 141 1.63 1.86 14.94
C LEU A 141 2.82 1.07 15.51
N VAL A 142 2.58 -0.05 16.20
CA VAL A 142 3.65 -0.90 16.74
C VAL A 142 4.53 -1.47 15.63
N GLN A 143 3.92 -1.95 14.54
CA GLN A 143 4.64 -2.41 13.35
C GLN A 143 5.54 -1.31 12.77
N PHE A 144 5.00 -0.10 12.61
CA PHE A 144 5.78 1.04 12.15
C PHE A 144 6.96 1.37 13.10
N LEU A 145 6.74 1.32 14.41
CA LEU A 145 7.80 1.53 15.39
C LEU A 145 8.87 0.44 15.30
N ALA A 146 8.50 -0.82 15.12
CA ALA A 146 9.44 -1.92 14.94
C ALA A 146 10.35 -1.68 13.72
N VAL A 147 9.77 -1.22 12.60
CA VAL A 147 10.54 -0.85 11.39
C VAL A 147 11.49 0.31 11.65
N LEU A 148 11.11 1.32 12.44
CA LEU A 148 12.01 2.40 12.84
C LEU A 148 13.22 1.91 13.65
N GLY A 149 13.08 0.76 14.31
CA GLY A 149 14.17 0.07 15.03
C GLY A 149 15.25 -0.49 14.11
N ILE A 150 15.00 -0.60 12.81
CA ILE A 150 15.98 -1.09 11.84
C ILE A 150 16.81 0.07 11.30
N ASP A 151 18.12 -0.11 11.32
CA ASP A 151 19.06 0.78 10.68
C ASP A 151 19.17 0.46 9.19
N THR A 152 18.81 1.43 8.35
CA THR A 152 18.71 1.23 6.90
C THR A 152 20.06 1.07 6.20
N GLN A 153 21.15 1.56 6.80
CA GLN A 153 22.50 1.49 6.25
C GLN A 153 23.14 0.16 6.61
N THR A 154 23.11 -0.21 7.89
CA THR A 154 23.77 -1.42 8.40
C THR A 154 22.90 -2.67 8.28
N LYS A 155 21.60 -2.52 7.97
CA LYS A 155 20.59 -3.59 7.95
C LYS A 155 20.49 -4.36 9.28
N ARG A 156 20.86 -3.70 10.38
CA ARG A 156 20.82 -4.26 11.74
C ARG A 156 19.83 -3.49 12.61
N LEU A 157 19.44 -4.08 13.73
CA LEU A 157 18.71 -3.34 14.75
C LEU A 157 19.58 -2.20 15.29
N ARG A 158 18.95 -1.04 15.46
CA ARG A 158 19.54 0.11 16.15
C ARG A 158 19.88 -0.29 17.58
N THR A 159 20.97 0.24 18.09
CA THR A 159 21.32 0.08 19.50
C THR A 159 20.25 0.73 20.37
N ALA A 160 20.09 0.23 21.60
CA ALA A 160 19.12 0.75 22.56
C ALA A 160 19.28 2.27 22.74
N LYS A 161 20.52 2.78 22.82
CA LYS A 161 20.81 4.22 22.94
C LYS A 161 20.28 5.04 21.75
N ASN A 162 20.36 4.52 20.54
CA ASN A 162 19.95 5.25 19.34
C ASN A 162 18.44 5.15 19.09
N TYR A 163 17.82 4.05 19.51
CA TYR A 163 16.39 3.83 19.34
C TYR A 163 15.56 4.43 20.48
N SER A 164 16.08 4.49 21.70
CA SER A 164 15.36 5.01 22.88
C SER A 164 14.91 6.46 22.71
N TYR A 165 15.74 7.32 22.10
CA TYR A 165 15.34 8.72 21.81
C TYR A 165 14.18 8.80 20.81
N ILE A 166 14.15 7.91 19.81
CA ILE A 166 13.05 7.85 18.84
C ILE A 166 11.76 7.45 19.56
N LEU A 167 11.82 6.40 20.37
CA LEU A 167 10.68 5.95 21.18
C LEU A 167 10.23 7.02 22.18
N ALA A 168 11.16 7.68 22.88
CA ALA A 168 10.82 8.76 23.81
C ALA A 168 10.08 9.91 23.11
N GLY A 169 10.54 10.30 21.91
CA GLY A 169 9.85 11.30 21.11
C GLY A 169 8.45 10.85 20.67
N VAL A 170 8.28 9.59 20.29
CA VAL A 170 6.96 9.02 19.96
C VAL A 170 6.05 9.02 21.18
N VAL A 171 6.52 8.53 22.32
CA VAL A 171 5.75 8.50 23.58
C VAL A 171 5.30 9.90 23.98
N TYR A 172 6.19 10.90 23.84
CA TYR A 172 5.83 12.29 24.09
C TYR A 172 4.69 12.75 23.16
N CYS A 173 4.83 12.55 21.85
CA CYS A 173 3.77 12.94 20.91
C CYS A 173 2.46 12.20 21.17
N VAL A 174 2.51 10.90 21.47
CA VAL A 174 1.33 10.09 21.79
C VAL A 174 0.58 10.66 22.99
N ARG A 175 1.30 11.02 24.06
CA ARG A 175 0.70 11.64 25.25
C ARG A 175 0.04 12.97 24.94
N VAL A 176 0.72 13.84 24.19
CA VAL A 176 0.17 15.15 23.80
C VAL A 176 -1.08 14.99 22.94
N LEU A 177 -1.06 14.09 21.96
CA LEU A 177 -2.19 13.84 21.07
C LEU A 177 -3.38 13.20 21.80
N ALA A 178 -3.12 12.27 22.72
CA ALA A 178 -4.17 11.67 23.54
C ALA A 178 -4.85 12.72 24.43
N VAL A 179 -4.05 13.60 25.05
CA VAL A 179 -4.59 14.72 25.85
C VAL A 179 -5.41 15.65 24.97
N GLU A 180 -4.90 16.07 23.80
CA GLU A 180 -5.65 16.96 22.91
C GLU A 180 -6.97 16.33 22.43
N LYS A 181 -7.02 15.00 22.24
CA LYS A 181 -8.24 14.33 21.82
C LYS A 181 -9.28 14.19 22.94
N ILE A 182 -8.83 13.94 24.17
CA ILE A 182 -9.72 13.65 25.30
C ILE A 182 -10.09 14.93 26.07
N LEU A 183 -9.20 15.91 26.08
CA LEU A 183 -9.35 17.18 26.79
C LEU A 183 -8.87 18.34 25.88
N PRO A 184 -9.67 18.71 24.85
CA PRO A 184 -9.25 19.64 23.80
C PRO A 184 -8.84 21.00 24.35
N ALA A 185 -7.73 21.55 23.86
CA ALA A 185 -7.28 22.85 24.35
C ALA A 185 -8.23 23.99 23.96
N ALA A 186 -9.00 23.83 22.89
CA ALA A 186 -9.96 24.81 22.40
C ALA A 186 -11.19 24.98 23.29
N GLU A 187 -11.51 23.96 24.09
CA GLU A 187 -12.74 23.89 24.91
C GLU A 187 -12.44 24.11 26.41
N ARG A 188 -11.23 24.60 26.76
CA ARG A 188 -10.79 24.71 28.17
C ARG A 188 -11.70 25.56 29.05
N ASP A 189 -12.29 26.60 28.50
CA ASP A 189 -13.15 27.51 29.25
C ASP A 189 -14.52 26.87 29.56
N ASP A 190 -14.91 25.86 28.78
CA ASP A 190 -16.17 25.12 28.91
C ASP A 190 -15.99 23.77 29.64
N GLN A 191 -14.75 23.37 29.93
CA GLN A 191 -14.42 22.11 30.59
C GLN A 191 -14.84 22.07 32.05
N THR A 192 -15.41 20.93 32.45
CA THR A 192 -15.91 20.66 33.80
C THR A 192 -15.03 19.67 34.56
N ASP A 193 -15.36 19.46 35.83
CA ASP A 193 -14.72 18.42 36.64
C ASP A 193 -14.99 17.01 36.08
N GLU A 194 -16.14 16.79 35.42
CA GLU A 194 -16.51 15.51 34.79
C GLU A 194 -15.59 15.17 33.61
N ASP A 195 -15.24 16.16 32.77
CA ASP A 195 -14.30 15.97 31.65
C ASP A 195 -12.91 15.56 32.14
N ARG A 196 -12.49 16.12 33.27
CA ARG A 196 -11.23 15.77 33.92
C ARG A 196 -11.26 14.35 34.50
N GLU A 197 -12.36 13.93 35.11
CA GLU A 197 -12.53 12.56 35.60
C GLU A 197 -12.53 11.56 34.43
N HIS A 198 -13.27 11.84 33.37
CA HIS A 198 -13.27 11.02 32.15
C HIS A 198 -11.86 10.88 31.55
N PHE A 199 -11.06 11.96 31.55
CA PHE A 199 -9.66 11.89 31.13
C PHE A 199 -8.81 10.93 32.00
N LEU A 200 -8.99 10.96 33.32
CA LEU A 200 -8.25 10.08 34.23
C LEU A 200 -8.62 8.61 34.03
N ASP A 201 -9.90 8.32 33.81
CA ASP A 201 -10.40 6.98 33.51
C ASP A 201 -9.84 6.46 32.18
N MET A 202 -9.88 7.28 31.14
CA MET A 202 -9.31 6.94 29.83
C MET A 202 -7.80 6.70 29.93
N ARG A 203 -7.08 7.51 30.69
CA ARG A 203 -5.64 7.33 30.94
C ARG A 203 -5.32 6.04 31.71
N GLN A 204 -6.22 5.56 32.57
CA GLN A 204 -6.02 4.30 33.27
C GLN A 204 -6.23 3.10 32.34
N LYS A 205 -7.07 3.25 31.32
CA LYS A 205 -7.45 2.20 30.38
C LYS A 205 -6.39 1.93 29.29
N TYR A 206 -5.61 2.94 28.90
CA TYR A 206 -4.66 2.90 27.77
C TYR A 206 -3.24 3.31 28.19
#